data_AF-A0A392NKE2-F1
#
_entry.id   AF-A0A392NKE2-F1
#
_cell.length_a   1.000
_cell.length_b   1.000
_cell.length_c   1.000
_cell.angle_alpha   90.00
_cell.angle_beta   90.00
_cell.angle_gamma   90.00
#
_symmetry.space_group_name_H-M   'P 1'
#
loop_
_entity.id
_entity.type
_entity.pdbx_description
1 polymer ?
#
loop_
_entity_poly.entity_id
_entity_poly.type
_entity_poly.pdbx_seq_one_letter_code
_entity_poly.pdbx_strand_id
1 'polypeptide(L)'
;GWPQILKLKDWPSPSASEEFLLYQRPDFISKLPLLQYIHSKWGLLNVAAKLPHYSLQNDVGPKIYISYGISDELGRGDSVTKLHFNMRDMVYLLVHTSEVKLKDSQRTKVEMMEKTYKESEVKESLEDPNICSRGISPDSSLCTKINGLDLESDQKDSTMDQGFEV
;
A
#
# COMPACT_ATOMS: atom_id res chain seq x y z
N GLY A 1 14.19 -19.56 7.68
CA GLY A 1 12.84 -19.04 7.50
C GLY A 1 12.74 -18.37 6.15
N TRP A 2 11.51 -18.15 5.68
CA TRP A 2 11.23 -17.40 4.45
C TRP A 2 11.72 -15.95 4.55
N PRO A 3 12.16 -15.33 3.44
CA PRO A 3 12.45 -13.90 3.41
C PRO A 3 11.21 -13.10 3.80
N GLN A 4 11.40 -12.09 4.65
CA GLN A 4 10.32 -11.19 5.02
C GLN A 4 10.33 -9.98 4.09
N ILE A 5 9.17 -9.65 3.53
CA ILE A 5 8.96 -8.43 2.76
C ILE A 5 8.61 -7.31 3.73
N LEU A 6 9.45 -6.28 3.79
CA LEU A 6 9.29 -5.14 4.67
C LEU A 6 8.89 -3.90 3.87
N LYS A 7 7.94 -3.13 4.42
CA LYS A 7 7.48 -1.85 3.88
C LYS A 7 7.44 -0.82 5.00
N LEU A 8 8.20 0.25 4.84
CA LEU A 8 8.08 1.47 5.62
C LEU A 8 7.05 2.37 4.93
N LYS A 9 5.96 2.66 5.65
CA LYS A 9 4.87 3.51 5.17
C LYS A 9 4.89 4.84 5.90
N ASP A 10 4.51 5.89 5.20
CA ASP A 10 4.18 7.21 5.74
C ASP A 10 5.29 7.78 6.65
N TRP A 11 6.55 7.51 6.27
CA TRP A 11 7.73 8.02 6.95
C TRP A 11 8.65 8.74 5.95
N PRO A 12 9.08 9.99 6.24
CA PRO A 12 8.69 10.83 7.37
C PRO A 12 7.20 11.22 7.36
N SER A 13 6.70 11.81 8.45
CA SER A 13 5.30 12.23 8.55
C SER A 13 4.91 13.14 7.37
N PRO A 14 3.63 13.18 6.94
CA PRO A 14 3.20 13.98 5.78
C PRO A 14 3.56 15.46 5.88
N SER A 15 3.58 16.04 7.08
CA SER A 15 4.02 17.41 7.31
C SER A 15 5.53 17.58 7.17
N ALA A 16 6.31 16.64 7.71
CA ALA A 16 7.76 16.65 7.61
C ALA A 16 8.25 16.36 6.19
N SER A 17 7.56 15.50 5.44
CA SER A 17 7.84 15.27 4.03
C SER A 17 7.51 16.49 3.17
N GLU A 18 6.42 17.20 3.46
CA GLU A 18 6.08 18.46 2.81
C GLU A 18 7.16 19.52 3.08
N GLU A 19 7.56 19.68 4.35
CA GLU A 19 8.62 20.61 4.75
C GLU A 19 9.95 20.29 4.05
N PHE A 20 10.35 19.01 4.07
CA PHE A 20 11.56 18.53 3.39
C PHE A 20 11.53 18.86 1.90
N LEU A 21 10.44 18.55 1.21
CA LEU A 21 10.33 18.76 -0.23
C LEU A 21 10.25 20.24 -0.61
N LEU A 22 9.49 21.05 0.14
CA LEU A 22 9.30 22.47 -0.16
C LEU A 22 10.55 23.31 0.19
N TYR A 23 11.16 23.08 1.36
CA TYR A 23 12.22 23.96 1.86
C TYR A 23 13.63 23.44 1.57
N GLN A 24 13.86 22.13 1.66
CA GLN A 24 15.20 21.58 1.43
C GLN A 24 15.43 21.21 -0.04
N ARG A 25 14.36 20.97 -0.81
CA ARG A 25 14.43 20.55 -2.22
C ARG A 25 13.48 21.32 -3.15
N PRO A 26 13.50 22.66 -3.17
CA PRO A 26 12.58 23.45 -4.01
C PRO A 26 12.71 23.14 -5.51
N ASP A 27 13.93 22.84 -5.98
CA ASP A 27 14.19 22.46 -7.38
C ASP A 27 13.60 21.10 -7.77
N PHE A 28 13.24 20.27 -6.79
CA PHE A 28 12.59 19.00 -7.04
C PHE A 28 11.11 19.23 -7.38
N ILE A 29 10.44 20.12 -6.64
CA ILE A 29 9.02 20.43 -6.83
C ILE A 29 8.77 20.98 -8.24
N SER A 30 9.62 21.89 -8.73
CA SER A 30 9.47 22.48 -10.06
C SER A 30 9.61 21.47 -11.20
N LYS A 31 10.20 20.30 -10.93
CA LYS A 31 10.40 19.21 -11.88
C LYS A 31 9.35 18.10 -11.77
N LEU A 32 8.44 18.18 -10.81
CA LEU A 32 7.41 17.17 -10.65
C LEU A 32 6.46 17.18 -11.86
N PRO A 33 6.17 15.99 -12.45
CA PRO A 33 5.15 15.90 -13.47
C PRO A 33 3.80 16.27 -12.89
N LEU A 34 2.90 16.78 -13.74
CA LEU A 34 1.52 17.09 -13.36
C LEU A 34 1.42 18.11 -12.20
N LEU A 35 2.41 19.00 -12.05
CA LEU A 35 2.43 20.01 -10.99
C LEU A 35 1.13 20.82 -10.89
N GLN A 36 0.50 21.09 -12.05
CA GLN A 36 -0.78 21.79 -12.15
C GLN A 36 -1.95 21.07 -11.45
N TYR A 37 -1.86 19.75 -11.25
CA TYR A 37 -2.87 18.91 -10.60
C TYR A 37 -2.52 18.54 -9.15
N ILE A 38 -1.23 18.36 -8.84
CA ILE A 38 -0.81 17.83 -7.53
C ILE A 38 -0.49 18.91 -6.51
N HIS A 39 -0.02 20.09 -6.93
CA HIS A 39 0.49 21.09 -6.00
C HIS A 39 -0.64 21.90 -5.36
N SER A 40 -0.61 22.07 -4.03
CA SER A 40 -1.66 22.79 -3.30
C SER A 40 -1.73 24.29 -3.65
N LYS A 41 -0.56 24.94 -3.64
CA LYS A 41 -0.42 26.37 -3.97
C LYS A 41 -0.48 26.67 -5.48
N TRP A 42 0.44 26.09 -6.25
CA TRP A 42 0.63 26.38 -7.68
C TRP A 42 -0.21 25.51 -8.63
N GLY A 43 -0.88 24.47 -8.14
CA GLY A 43 -1.73 23.60 -8.94
C GLY A 43 -3.06 24.27 -9.27
N LEU A 44 -3.15 24.92 -10.42
CA LEU A 44 -4.38 25.59 -10.87
C LEU A 44 -5.54 24.62 -11.08
N LEU A 45 -5.24 23.35 -11.40
CA LEU A 45 -6.22 22.29 -11.64
C LEU A 45 -6.40 21.37 -10.42
N ASN A 46 -5.70 21.64 -9.31
CA ASN A 46 -5.92 20.94 -8.05
C ASN A 46 -7.16 21.50 -7.36
N VAL A 47 -8.34 21.01 -7.76
CA VAL A 47 -9.62 21.46 -7.19
C VAL A 47 -9.67 21.23 -5.68
N ALA A 48 -9.12 20.10 -5.20
CA ALA A 48 -9.10 19.76 -3.78
C ALA A 48 -8.36 20.81 -2.92
N ALA A 49 -7.32 21.45 -3.46
CA ALA A 49 -6.59 22.52 -2.78
C ALA A 49 -7.28 23.88 -2.80
N LYS A 50 -8.34 24.05 -3.60
CA LYS A 50 -9.13 25.29 -3.69
C LYS A 50 -10.46 25.20 -2.94
N LEU A 51 -10.78 24.04 -2.37
CA LEU A 51 -11.96 23.87 -1.54
C LEU A 51 -11.80 24.58 -0.18
N PRO A 52 -12.89 25.09 0.42
CA PRO A 52 -12.86 25.68 1.75
C PRO A 52 -12.31 24.73 2.82
N HIS A 53 -11.69 25.26 3.87
CA HIS A 53 -11.05 24.46 4.95
C HIS A 53 -11.99 23.45 5.65
N TYR A 54 -13.30 23.69 5.66
CA TYR A 54 -14.29 22.78 6.24
C TYR A 54 -14.69 21.62 5.30
N SER A 55 -14.27 21.66 4.05
CA SER A 55 -14.39 20.53 3.12
C SER A 55 -13.41 19.45 3.56
N LEU A 56 -13.64 18.17 3.19
CA LEU A 56 -12.73 17.04 3.48
C LEU A 56 -11.28 17.41 3.11
N GLN A 57 -10.57 17.97 4.08
CA GLN A 57 -9.40 18.78 3.80
C GLN A 57 -8.30 17.89 3.22
N ASN A 58 -7.49 18.51 2.39
CA ASN A 58 -6.33 17.92 1.72
C ASN A 58 -5.18 17.63 2.71
N ASP A 59 -5.51 17.14 3.91
CA ASP A 59 -4.63 16.91 5.08
C ASP A 59 -3.59 15.81 4.85
N VAL A 60 -3.40 15.42 3.59
CA VAL A 60 -2.49 14.37 3.20
C VAL A 60 -1.42 15.03 2.35
N GLY A 61 -0.40 15.55 3.02
CA GLY A 61 0.87 15.91 2.40
C GLY A 61 1.50 14.70 1.68
N PRO A 62 2.58 14.92 0.93
CA PRO A 62 3.25 13.86 0.18
C PRO A 62 3.63 12.69 1.09
N LYS A 63 3.20 11.47 0.74
CA LYS A 63 3.56 10.26 1.49
C LYS A 63 4.78 9.58 0.86
N ILE A 64 5.76 9.25 1.69
CA ILE A 64 6.97 8.55 1.26
C ILE A 64 6.85 7.08 1.66
N TYR A 65 7.13 6.20 0.70
CA TYR A 65 7.10 4.75 0.86
C TYR A 65 8.48 4.18 0.52
N ILE A 66 8.99 3.29 1.39
CA ILE A 66 10.21 2.53 1.13
C ILE A 66 9.87 1.07 1.34
N SER A 67 10.13 0.23 0.35
CA SER A 67 9.83 -1.20 0.44
C SER A 67 10.92 -2.03 -0.19
N TYR A 68 11.17 -3.18 0.42
CA TYR A 68 11.87 -4.27 -0.24
C TYR A 68 10.89 -5.01 -1.16
N GLY A 69 11.42 -5.58 -2.23
CA GLY A 69 10.69 -6.42 -3.17
C GLY A 69 11.56 -7.59 -3.61
N ILE A 70 10.90 -8.60 -4.16
CA ILE A 70 11.53 -9.74 -4.82
C ILE A 70 11.12 -9.66 -6.29
N SER A 71 12.04 -9.92 -7.21
CA SER A 71 11.77 -9.85 -8.64
C SER A 71 10.84 -10.96 -9.11
N ASP A 72 11.01 -12.15 -8.55
CA ASP A 72 10.23 -13.34 -8.88
C ASP A 72 9.11 -13.49 -7.84
N GLU A 73 7.87 -13.49 -8.31
CA GLU A 73 6.71 -13.77 -7.47
C GLU A 73 6.78 -15.23 -7.00
N LEU A 74 6.83 -15.44 -5.68
CA LEU A 74 6.90 -16.78 -5.09
C LEU A 74 5.52 -17.48 -5.03
N GLY A 75 4.58 -17.07 -5.90
CA GLY A 75 3.28 -17.72 -6.09
C GLY A 75 2.28 -17.56 -4.95
N ARG A 76 2.55 -16.71 -3.94
CA ARG A 76 1.74 -16.63 -2.70
C ARG A 76 0.87 -15.36 -2.59
N GLY A 77 0.88 -14.49 -3.60
CA GLY A 77 0.24 -13.17 -3.49
C GLY A 77 0.98 -12.26 -2.48
N ASP A 78 2.31 -12.32 -2.51
CA ASP A 78 3.25 -11.62 -1.62
C ASP A 78 3.47 -10.14 -2.00
N SER A 79 2.47 -9.52 -2.62
CA SER A 79 2.52 -8.11 -3.03
C SER A 79 2.78 -7.18 -1.84
N VAL A 80 3.73 -6.26 -2.04
CA VAL A 80 4.07 -5.20 -1.07
C VAL A 80 2.87 -4.29 -0.76
N THR A 81 2.00 -4.09 -1.75
CA THR A 81 0.79 -3.28 -1.63
C THR A 81 -0.38 -4.11 -2.13
N LYS A 82 -1.28 -4.45 -1.19
CA LYS A 82 -2.53 -5.14 -1.52
C LYS A 82 -3.43 -4.25 -2.38
N LEU A 83 -4.29 -4.89 -3.16
CA LEU A 83 -5.32 -4.20 -3.93
C LEU A 83 -6.21 -3.39 -2.99
N HIS A 84 -6.38 -2.11 -3.30
CA HIS A 84 -7.25 -1.18 -2.58
C HIS A 84 -7.74 -0.08 -3.54
N PHE A 85 -8.79 0.64 -3.15
CA PHE A 85 -9.28 1.81 -3.87
C PHE A 85 -8.89 3.08 -3.11
N ASN A 86 -8.52 4.13 -3.85
CA ASN A 86 -8.25 5.45 -3.29
C ASN A 86 -9.46 6.36 -3.54
N MET A 87 -9.96 7.00 -2.49
CA MET A 87 -11.08 7.96 -2.59
C MET A 87 -10.72 9.26 -3.31
N ARG A 88 -9.43 9.49 -3.58
CA ARG A 88 -8.89 10.69 -4.21
C ARG A 88 -7.94 10.30 -5.32
N ASP A 89 -7.72 11.22 -6.25
CA ASP A 89 -6.69 11.07 -7.27
C ASP A 89 -5.30 11.05 -6.61
N MET A 90 -4.48 10.08 -7.01
CA MET A 90 -3.13 9.87 -6.47
C MET A 90 -2.11 9.81 -7.60
N VAL A 91 -0.93 10.40 -7.36
CA VAL A 91 0.23 10.29 -8.24
C VAL A 91 1.35 9.62 -7.45
N TYR A 92 1.91 8.55 -8.02
CA TYR A 92 3.05 7.83 -7.45
C TYR A 92 4.30 8.13 -8.27
N LEU A 93 5.39 8.51 -7.58
CA LEU A 93 6.68 8.76 -8.22
C LEU A 93 7.70 7.77 -7.67
N LEU A 94 8.30 6.99 -8.58
CA LEU A 94 9.42 6.13 -8.25
C LEU A 94 10.71 6.95 -8.30
N VAL A 95 11.26 7.26 -7.12
CA VAL A 95 12.44 8.13 -6.99
C VAL A 95 13.73 7.32 -6.88
N HIS A 96 13.68 6.11 -6.31
CA HIS A 96 14.85 5.28 -6.09
C HIS A 96 14.51 3.79 -6.24
N THR A 97 15.35 3.07 -6.98
CA THR A 97 15.45 1.61 -6.97
C THR A 97 16.89 1.18 -6.66
N SER A 98 17.06 0.07 -5.94
CA SER A 98 18.37 -0.52 -5.66
C SER A 98 18.26 -2.04 -5.76
N GLU A 99 19.16 -2.65 -6.51
CA GLU A 99 19.23 -4.11 -6.62
C GLU A 99 20.07 -4.67 -5.47
N VAL A 100 19.47 -5.56 -4.68
CA VAL A 100 20.16 -6.25 -3.57
C VAL A 100 20.41 -7.70 -3.97
N LYS A 101 21.69 -8.06 -4.10
CA LYS A 101 22.09 -9.44 -4.40
C LYS A 101 21.98 -10.30 -3.14
N LEU A 102 21.14 -11.34 -3.20
CA LEU A 102 21.08 -12.36 -2.16
C LEU A 102 22.37 -13.18 -2.13
N LYS A 103 22.79 -13.59 -0.93
CA LYS A 103 23.87 -14.57 -0.77
C LYS A 103 23.43 -15.94 -1.30
N ASP A 104 24.36 -16.74 -1.79
CA ASP A 104 24.04 -18.07 -2.36
C ASP A 104 23.28 -18.97 -1.37
N SER A 105 23.66 -18.92 -0.09
CA SER A 105 22.97 -19.67 0.97
C SER A 105 21.53 -19.22 1.22
N GLN A 106 21.16 -17.99 0.87
CA GLN A 106 19.78 -17.50 0.93
C GLN A 106 19.00 -17.93 -0.31
N ARG A 107 19.63 -17.88 -1.49
CA ARG A 107 19.02 -18.33 -2.75
C ARG A 107 18.60 -19.79 -2.71
N THR A 108 19.50 -20.70 -2.33
CA THR A 108 19.18 -22.13 -2.23
C THR A 108 18.04 -22.42 -1.26
N LYS A 109 17.94 -21.65 -0.17
CA LYS A 109 16.83 -21.79 0.78
C LYS A 109 15.51 -21.37 0.14
N VAL A 110 15.49 -20.24 -0.57
CA VAL A 110 14.31 -19.75 -1.27
C VAL A 110 13.84 -20.77 -2.30
N GLU A 111 14.73 -21.29 -3.14
CA GLU A 111 14.43 -22.32 -4.15
C GLU A 111 13.87 -23.61 -3.53
N MET A 112 14.49 -24.13 -2.47
CA MET A 112 13.99 -25.32 -1.77
C MET A 112 12.58 -25.11 -1.21
N MET A 113 12.32 -23.94 -0.63
CA MET A 113 11.03 -23.63 -0.04
C MET A 113 9.94 -23.41 -1.11
N GLU A 114 10.29 -22.78 -2.24
CA GLU A 114 9.39 -22.62 -3.39
C GLU A 114 8.98 -23.96 -4.00
N LYS A 115 9.94 -24.87 -4.20
CA LYS A 115 9.65 -26.23 -4.68
C LYS A 115 8.70 -26.98 -3.74
N THR A 116 8.95 -26.88 -2.43
CA THR A 116 8.09 -27.49 -1.41
C THR A 116 6.66 -26.94 -1.49
N TYR A 117 6.51 -25.62 -1.68
CA TYR A 117 5.19 -24.97 -1.76
C TYR A 117 4.40 -25.40 -3.00
N LYS A 118 5.06 -25.45 -4.16
CA LYS A 118 4.46 -25.94 -5.42
C LYS A 118 4.01 -27.41 -5.30
N GLU A 119 4.79 -28.24 -4.63
CA GLU A 119 4.42 -29.65 -4.39
C GLU A 119 3.22 -29.81 -3.45
N SER A 120 3.02 -28.91 -2.49
CA SER A 120 1.81 -28.91 -1.63
C SER A 120 0.56 -28.43 -2.36
N GLU A 121 0.65 -27.38 -3.17
CA GLU A 121 -0.51 -26.84 -3.92
C GLU A 121 -1.06 -27.85 -4.94
N VAL A 122 -0.16 -28.57 -5.63
CA VAL A 122 -0.55 -29.65 -6.55
C VAL A 122 -1.27 -30.78 -5.83
N LYS A 123 -0.86 -31.14 -4.60
CA LYS A 123 -1.51 -32.19 -3.81
C LYS A 123 -2.88 -31.75 -3.29
N GLU A 124 -3.03 -30.49 -2.90
CA GLU A 124 -4.30 -29.92 -2.42
C GLU A 124 -5.34 -29.81 -3.58
N SER A 125 -4.88 -29.57 -4.80
CA SER A 125 -5.73 -29.58 -6.00
C SER A 125 -6.19 -30.97 -6.47
N LEU A 126 -5.63 -32.04 -5.89
CA LEU A 126 -5.87 -33.43 -6.29
C LEU A 126 -6.76 -34.22 -5.30
N GLU A 127 -7.22 -33.61 -4.21
CA GLU A 127 -8.23 -34.22 -3.33
C GLU A 127 -9.65 -33.97 -3.89
N ASP A 128 -10.39 -35.06 -4.11
CA ASP A 128 -11.54 -35.18 -5.02
C ASP A 128 -12.80 -34.32 -4.74
N PRO A 129 -13.59 -34.01 -5.79
CA PRO A 129 -14.85 -33.29 -5.72
C PRO A 129 -16.00 -34.25 -5.39
N ASN A 130 -16.29 -34.51 -4.11
CA ASN A 130 -17.56 -35.14 -3.77
C ASN A 130 -18.12 -34.71 -2.41
N ILE A 131 -19.38 -34.27 -2.49
CA ILE A 131 -20.43 -34.12 -1.47
C ILE A 131 -20.89 -32.66 -1.29
N CYS A 132 -21.88 -32.25 -2.08
CA CYS A 132 -23.15 -31.76 -1.52
C CYS A 132 -24.25 -31.74 -2.61
N SER A 133 -24.89 -32.90 -2.83
CA SER A 133 -26.21 -32.94 -3.46
C SER A 133 -27.28 -32.86 -2.36
N ARG A 134 -27.74 -31.65 -2.02
CA ARG A 134 -29.08 -31.47 -1.45
C ARG A 134 -29.58 -30.06 -1.75
N GLY A 135 -30.63 -30.03 -2.56
CA GLY A 135 -31.04 -28.87 -3.34
C GLY A 135 -31.54 -27.68 -2.52
N ILE A 136 -31.31 -26.49 -3.08
CA ILE A 136 -32.10 -25.28 -2.85
C ILE A 136 -32.23 -24.55 -4.20
N SER A 137 -33.48 -24.17 -4.46
CA SER A 137 -34.05 -23.19 -5.41
C SER A 137 -33.11 -22.21 -6.12
N PRO A 138 -33.42 -21.80 -7.37
CA PRO A 138 -32.66 -20.79 -8.08
C PRO A 138 -33.02 -19.40 -7.53
N ASP A 139 -32.04 -18.71 -6.94
CA ASP A 139 -31.89 -17.28 -7.17
C ASP A 139 -30.45 -16.84 -6.90
N SER A 140 -29.93 -16.08 -7.85
CA SER A 140 -28.55 -15.66 -7.99
C SER A 140 -28.08 -14.72 -6.87
N SER A 141 -27.00 -15.06 -6.19
CA SER A 141 -25.90 -14.12 -5.91
C SER A 141 -24.67 -14.87 -5.41
N LEU A 142 -23.53 -14.54 -6.01
CA LEU A 142 -22.24 -15.18 -5.80
C LEU A 142 -21.74 -15.05 -4.35
N CYS A 143 -21.59 -16.22 -3.73
CA CYS A 143 -20.38 -16.73 -3.08
C CYS A 143 -19.43 -15.74 -2.37
N THR A 144 -19.35 -15.97 -1.06
CA THR A 144 -18.12 -16.27 -0.28
C THR A 144 -17.98 -15.35 0.93
N LYS A 145 -18.13 -15.97 2.10
CA LYS A 145 -17.87 -15.39 3.42
C LYS A 145 -16.42 -14.89 3.46
N ILE A 146 -16.25 -13.57 3.44
CA ILE A 146 -15.00 -12.92 3.79
C ILE A 146 -14.98 -12.82 5.31
N ASN A 147 -14.25 -13.73 5.97
CA ASN A 147 -13.91 -13.57 7.37
C ASN A 147 -12.82 -12.49 7.47
N GLY A 148 -13.06 -11.46 8.27
CA GLY A 148 -12.05 -10.53 8.78
C GLY A 148 -11.56 -9.48 7.79
N LEU A 149 -12.41 -8.53 7.43
CA LEU A 149 -11.94 -7.21 6.98
C LEU A 149 -11.79 -6.35 8.23
N ASP A 150 -10.56 -6.19 8.71
CA ASP A 150 -10.23 -5.05 9.56
C ASP A 150 -10.29 -3.80 8.67
N LEU A 151 -11.47 -3.17 8.68
CA LEU A 151 -11.65 -1.78 8.26
C LEU A 151 -10.92 -0.91 9.29
N GLU A 152 -9.64 -0.60 9.04
CA GLU A 152 -9.01 0.53 9.69
C GLU A 152 -9.63 1.81 9.11
N SER A 153 -10.65 2.30 9.80
CA SER A 153 -11.09 3.68 9.68
C SER A 153 -10.08 4.56 10.41
N ASP A 154 -9.37 5.42 9.68
CA ASP A 154 -8.58 6.51 10.27
C ASP A 154 -9.55 7.52 10.92
N GLN A 155 -9.93 7.24 12.17
CA GLN A 155 -10.66 8.18 13.01
C GLN A 155 -9.64 8.99 13.81
N LYS A 156 -9.59 10.30 13.52
CA LYS A 156 -8.79 11.28 14.28
C LYS A 156 -9.22 11.27 15.74
N ASP A 157 -8.29 10.97 16.63
CA ASP A 157 -8.45 11.24 18.06
C ASP A 157 -8.26 12.74 18.29
N SER A 158 -9.33 13.42 18.67
CA SER A 158 -9.31 14.82 19.07
C SER A 158 -9.01 14.90 20.56
N THR A 159 -7.74 15.00 20.92
CA THR A 159 -7.37 15.34 22.30
C THR A 159 -7.08 16.83 22.37
N MET A 160 -7.94 17.56 23.09
CA MET A 160 -7.73 18.94 23.48
C MET A 160 -6.50 19.00 24.40
N ASP A 161 -5.45 19.71 24.01
CA ASP A 161 -4.34 20.03 24.90
C ASP A 161 -4.65 21.37 25.60
N GLN A 162 -5.11 21.27 26.85
CA GLN A 162 -5.05 22.38 27.80
C GLN A 162 -3.64 22.40 28.37
N GLY A 163 -2.92 23.48 28.11
CA GLY A 163 -1.51 23.61 28.45
C GLY A 163 -1.21 23.55 29.94
N PHE A 164 0.09 23.34 30.22
CA PHE A 164 0.76 23.84 31.41
C PHE A 164 2.20 24.22 31.06
N GLU A 165 2.58 25.42 31.50
CA GLU A 165 3.96 25.93 31.56
C GLU A 165 4.83 25.06 32.48
N VAL A 166 6.10 24.89 32.08
CA VAL A 166 7.27 24.99 32.98
C VAL A 166 8.39 25.70 32.23
#